data_AF-A0A1S8T7Y0-F1
#
_entry.id   AF-A0A1S8T7Y0-F1
#
_cell.length_a   1.000
_cell.length_b   1.000
_cell.length_c   1.000
_cell.angle_alpha   90.00
_cell.angle_beta   90.00
_cell.angle_gamma   90.00
#
_symmetry.space_group_name_H-M   'P 1'
#
loop_
_entity.id
_entity.type
_entity.pdbx_description
1 polymer ?
#
loop_
_entity_poly.entity_id
_entity_poly.type
_entity_poly.pdbx_seq_one_letter_code
_entity_poly.pdbx_strand_id
1 'polypeptide(L)'
;MNEENVQSAMQIILNAGDARVDCKQALDAIAEANISLANEKLKDAQAKITIAHKVQTDAIQGETGGKKSEYSLLFAHAQDTLMTIYSEINIAKQLVKIFESYEARISALEK
;
A
#
# COMPACT_ATOMS: atom_id res chain seq x y z
N MET A 1 -20.18 2.63 19.23
CA MET A 1 -19.41 2.43 17.98
C MET A 1 -20.36 2.68 16.82
N ASN A 2 -20.21 3.81 16.13
CA ASN A 2 -21.03 4.13 14.96
C ASN A 2 -20.78 3.10 13.85
N GLU A 3 -21.84 2.56 13.25
CA GLU A 3 -21.76 1.59 12.15
C GLU A 3 -20.89 2.10 10.98
N GLU A 4 -20.93 3.41 10.73
CA GLU A 4 -20.13 4.09 9.70
C GLU A 4 -18.61 3.96 9.95
N ASN A 5 -18.18 4.03 11.22
CA ASN A 5 -16.76 3.88 11.58
C ASN A 5 -16.29 2.43 11.41
N VAL A 6 -17.18 1.46 11.66
CA VAL A 6 -16.89 0.03 11.45
C VAL A 6 -16.76 -0.27 9.96
N GLN A 7 -17.70 0.23 9.15
CA GLN A 7 -17.66 0.05 7.69
C GLN A 7 -16.40 0.69 7.10
N SER A 8 -16.05 1.90 7.53
CA SER A 8 -14.84 2.59 7.08
C SER A 8 -13.57 1.83 7.47
N ALA A 9 -13.48 1.33 8.71
CA ALA A 9 -12.35 0.51 9.15
C ALA A 9 -12.22 -0.77 8.32
N MET A 10 -13.33 -1.50 8.11
CA MET A 10 -13.33 -2.73 7.31
C MET A 10 -12.94 -2.47 5.86
N GLN A 11 -13.42 -1.37 5.26
CA GLN A 11 -13.04 -0.97 3.91
C GLN A 11 -11.53 -0.69 3.81
N ILE A 12 -10.95 0.01 4.79
CA ILE A 12 -9.51 0.24 4.86
C ILE A 12 -8.76 -1.09 4.97
N ILE A 13 -9.14 -1.95 5.91
CA ILE A 13 -8.48 -3.24 6.16
C ILE A 13 -8.49 -4.13 4.92
N LEU A 14 -9.63 -4.26 4.23
CA LEU A 14 -9.76 -5.08 3.03
C LEU A 14 -8.84 -4.58 1.90
N ASN A 15 -8.92 -3.29 1.55
CA ASN A 15 -8.13 -2.73 0.46
C ASN A 15 -6.63 -2.71 0.80
N ALA A 16 -6.27 -2.39 2.04
CA ALA A 16 -4.88 -2.44 2.48
C ALA A 16 -4.35 -3.89 2.46
N GLY A 17 -5.14 -4.85 2.95
CA GLY A 17 -4.81 -6.27 2.91
C GLY A 17 -4.56 -6.78 1.49
N ASP A 18 -5.45 -6.47 0.55
CA ASP A 18 -5.28 -6.83 -0.86
C ASP A 18 -4.06 -6.15 -1.48
N ALA A 19 -3.79 -4.88 -1.13
CA ALA A 19 -2.60 -4.17 -1.57
C ALA A 19 -1.31 -4.83 -1.04
N ARG A 20 -1.33 -5.37 0.18
CA ARG A 20 -0.19 -6.10 0.75
C ARG A 20 0.08 -7.40 0.03
N VAL A 21 -0.96 -8.12 -0.38
CA VAL A 21 -0.80 -9.34 -1.18
C VAL A 21 -0.11 -9.02 -2.50
N ASP A 22 -0.55 -7.99 -3.22
CA ASP A 22 0.10 -7.56 -4.46
C ASP A 22 1.53 -7.06 -4.23
N CYS A 23 1.76 -6.29 -3.16
CA CYS A 23 3.11 -5.83 -2.80
C CYS A 23 4.05 -7.01 -2.54
N LYS A 24 3.58 -8.06 -1.86
CA LYS A 24 4.37 -9.28 -1.65
C LYS A 24 4.67 -9.97 -2.97
N GLN A 25 3.68 -10.13 -3.85
CA GLN A 25 3.89 -10.71 -5.18
C GLN A 25 4.91 -9.90 -6.00
N ALA A 26 4.91 -8.57 -5.86
CA ALA A 26 5.92 -7.74 -6.49
C ALA A 26 7.34 -8.00 -5.95
N LEU A 27 7.49 -8.13 -4.63
CA LEU A 27 8.77 -8.44 -3.99
C LEU A 27 9.28 -9.83 -4.42
N ASP A 28 8.40 -10.83 -4.49
CA ASP A 28 8.73 -12.17 -4.98
C ASP A 28 9.19 -12.10 -6.46
N ALA A 29 8.50 -11.32 -7.30
CA ALA A 29 8.89 -11.10 -8.69
C ALA A 29 10.24 -10.36 -8.84
N ILE A 30 10.57 -9.42 -7.95
CA ILE A 30 11.90 -8.78 -7.91
C ILE A 30 12.98 -9.83 -7.60
N ALA A 31 12.73 -10.72 -6.65
CA ALA A 31 13.67 -11.78 -6.29
C ALA A 31 13.95 -12.76 -7.45
N GLU A 32 12.96 -12.96 -8.33
CA GLU A 32 13.07 -13.77 -9.55
C GLU A 32 13.57 -12.96 -10.77
N ALA A 33 14.00 -11.71 -10.58
CA ALA A 33 14.40 -10.78 -11.65
C ALA A 33 13.29 -10.51 -12.70
N ASN A 34 12.02 -10.78 -12.39
CA ASN A 34 10.88 -10.49 -13.24
C ASN A 34 10.35 -9.07 -12.99
N ILE A 35 11.10 -8.08 -13.50
CA ILE A 35 10.81 -6.66 -13.32
C ILE A 35 9.45 -6.25 -13.92
N SER A 36 9.04 -6.87 -15.03
CA SER A 36 7.74 -6.58 -15.66
C SER A 36 6.59 -6.91 -14.71
N LEU A 37 6.60 -8.12 -14.15
CA LEU A 37 5.58 -8.57 -13.21
C LEU A 37 5.63 -7.76 -11.90
N ALA A 38 6.84 -7.42 -11.41
CA ALA A 38 6.97 -6.57 -10.23
C ALA A 38 6.29 -5.21 -10.40
N ASN A 39 6.50 -4.56 -11.55
CA ASN A 39 5.87 -3.28 -11.87
C ASN A 39 4.35 -3.39 -12.03
N GLU A 40 3.84 -4.46 -12.64
CA GLU A 40 2.40 -4.74 -12.73
C GLU A 40 1.78 -4.85 -11.33
N LYS A 41 2.37 -5.68 -10.47
CA LYS A 41 1.86 -5.91 -9.11
C LYS A 41 1.96 -4.68 -8.23
N LEU A 42 3.01 -3.87 -8.34
CA LEU A 42 3.08 -2.59 -7.63
C LEU A 42 2.03 -1.59 -8.09
N LYS A 43 1.62 -1.62 -9.36
CA LYS A 43 0.55 -0.78 -9.88
C LYS A 43 -0.80 -1.20 -9.28
N ASP A 44 -1.08 -2.49 -9.22
CA ASP A 44 -2.30 -3.03 -8.59
C ASP A 44 -2.34 -2.71 -7.09
N ALA A 45 -1.22 -2.95 -6.39
CA ALA A 45 -1.06 -2.59 -4.97
C ALA A 45 -1.32 -1.09 -4.74
N GLN A 46 -0.79 -0.23 -5.62
CA GLN A 46 -0.98 1.20 -5.53
C GLN A 46 -2.45 1.61 -5.74
N ALA A 47 -3.16 0.99 -6.68
CA ALA A 47 -4.58 1.30 -6.90
C ALA A 47 -5.41 0.98 -5.66
N LYS A 48 -5.20 -0.19 -5.06
CA LYS A 48 -5.90 -0.64 -3.84
C LYS A 48 -5.58 0.21 -2.62
N ILE A 49 -4.29 0.50 -2.37
CA ILE A 49 -3.90 1.32 -1.22
C ILE A 49 -4.42 2.76 -1.34
N THR A 50 -4.54 3.30 -2.56
CA THR A 50 -5.13 4.63 -2.80
C THR A 50 -6.61 4.68 -2.39
N ILE A 51 -7.38 3.60 -2.61
CA ILE A 51 -8.77 3.51 -2.17
C ILE A 51 -8.84 3.58 -0.63
N ALA A 52 -8.03 2.78 0.06
CA ALA A 52 -7.95 2.80 1.52
C ALA A 52 -7.52 4.18 2.07
N HIS A 53 -6.51 4.78 1.44
CA HIS A 53 -5.97 6.08 1.84
C HIS A 53 -6.99 7.21 1.65
N LYS A 54 -7.87 7.11 0.66
CA LYS A 54 -8.98 8.05 0.48
C LYS A 54 -9.94 8.01 1.66
N VAL A 55 -10.36 6.82 2.09
CA VAL A 55 -11.25 6.66 3.27
C VAL A 55 -10.60 7.24 4.54
N GLN A 56 -9.30 6.99 4.75
CA GLN A 56 -8.55 7.59 5.87
C GLN A 56 -8.53 9.12 5.77
N THR A 57 -8.27 9.66 4.57
CA THR A 57 -8.20 11.11 4.34
C THR A 57 -9.55 11.78 4.60
N ASP A 58 -10.64 11.19 4.10
CA ASP A 58 -12.00 11.69 4.28
C ASP A 58 -12.39 11.72 5.78
N ALA A 59 -11.97 10.69 6.55
CA ALA A 59 -12.18 10.65 8.00
C ALA A 59 -11.42 11.77 8.74
N ILE A 60 -10.13 11.96 8.42
CA ILE A 60 -9.32 13.04 9.00
C ILE A 60 -9.91 14.41 8.65
N GLN A 61 -10.29 14.61 7.39
CA GLN A 61 -10.94 15.86 6.95
C GLN A 61 -12.25 16.11 7.69
N GLY A 62 -13.08 15.08 7.88
CA GLY A 62 -14.31 15.17 8.65
C GLY A 62 -14.07 15.63 10.10
N GLU A 63 -13.09 15.04 10.78
CA GLU A 63 -12.71 15.44 12.14
C GLU A 63 -12.21 16.89 12.21
N THR A 64 -11.31 17.29 11.31
CA THR A 64 -10.81 18.67 11.26
C THR A 64 -11.90 19.70 10.92
N GLY A 65 -12.94 19.28 10.18
CA GLY A 65 -14.13 20.07 9.87
C GLY A 65 -15.15 20.17 11.01
N GLY A 66 -14.87 19.59 12.18
CA GLY A 66 -15.72 19.68 13.37
C GLY A 66 -16.71 18.54 13.55
N LYS A 67 -16.69 17.48 12.71
CA LYS A 67 -17.42 16.25 13.04
C LYS A 67 -16.75 15.58 14.23
N LYS A 68 -17.48 15.46 15.35
CA LYS A 68 -17.02 14.66 16.48
C LYS A 68 -16.96 13.20 16.06
N SER A 69 -15.75 12.68 15.94
CA SER A 69 -15.50 11.25 15.77
C SER A 69 -15.24 10.63 17.13
N GLU A 70 -15.95 9.56 17.46
CA GLU A 70 -15.64 8.77 18.65
C GLU A 70 -14.41 7.92 18.39
N TYR A 71 -13.49 7.90 19.37
CA TYR A 71 -12.34 7.02 19.32
C TYR A 71 -12.76 5.55 19.10
N SER A 72 -12.11 4.88 18.16
CA SER A 72 -12.35 3.49 17.81
C SER A 72 -11.02 2.76 17.67
N LEU A 73 -10.80 1.74 18.51
CA LEU A 73 -9.61 0.89 18.46
C LEU A 73 -9.48 0.18 17.09
N LEU A 74 -10.61 -0.25 16.52
CA LEU A 74 -10.63 -0.90 15.21
C LEU A 74 -10.24 0.06 14.09
N PHE A 75 -10.70 1.32 14.14
CA PHE A 75 -10.35 2.32 13.14
C PHE A 75 -8.88 2.73 13.25
N ALA A 76 -8.36 2.88 14.47
CA ALA A 76 -6.93 3.12 14.71
C ALA A 76 -6.08 1.96 14.13
N HIS A 77 -6.46 0.70 14.41
CA HIS A 77 -5.78 -0.47 13.83
C HIS A 77 -5.82 -0.49 12.29
N ALA A 78 -6.94 -0.09 11.69
CA ALA A 78 -7.07 0.02 10.24
C ALA A 78 -6.10 1.07 9.67
N GLN A 79 -5.99 2.24 10.32
CA GLN A 79 -5.04 3.29 9.95
C GLN A 79 -3.57 2.82 10.06
N ASP A 80 -3.21 2.16 11.16
CA ASP A 80 -1.86 1.62 11.36
C ASP A 80 -1.49 0.59 10.28
N THR A 81 -2.43 -0.31 9.97
CA THR A 81 -2.27 -1.32 8.93
C THR A 81 -2.05 -0.67 7.56
N LEU A 82 -2.90 0.30 7.20
CA LEU A 82 -2.80 1.06 5.96
C LEU A 82 -1.44 1.75 5.81
N MET A 83 -0.99 2.48 6.84
CA MET A 83 0.28 3.22 6.77
C MET A 83 1.49 2.29 6.71
N THR A 84 1.43 1.16 7.40
CA THR A 84 2.49 0.12 7.34
C THR A 84 2.63 -0.40 5.91
N ILE A 85 1.52 -0.78 5.28
CA ILE A 85 1.51 -1.36 3.92
C ILE A 85 1.88 -0.30 2.88
N TYR A 86 1.46 0.96 3.07
CA TYR A 86 1.89 2.06 2.22
C TYR A 86 3.42 2.25 2.25
N SER A 87 4.03 2.13 3.43
CA SER A 87 5.49 2.15 3.57
C SER A 87 6.16 0.99 2.85
N GLU A 88 5.62 -0.24 2.97
CA GLU A 88 6.12 -1.43 2.26
C GLU A 88 6.10 -1.24 0.74
N ILE A 89 4.99 -0.72 0.19
CA ILE A 89 4.86 -0.43 -1.25
C ILE A 89 5.92 0.59 -1.70
N ASN A 90 6.17 1.63 -0.90
CA ASN A 90 7.18 2.63 -1.23
C ASN A 90 8.60 2.03 -1.25
N ILE A 91 8.91 1.16 -0.29
CA ILE A 91 10.19 0.45 -0.25
C ILE A 91 10.31 -0.49 -1.47
N ALA A 92 9.27 -1.27 -1.76
CA ALA A 92 9.26 -2.19 -2.91
C ALA A 92 9.47 -1.46 -4.24
N LYS A 93 8.87 -0.27 -4.44
CA LYS A 93 9.14 0.58 -5.61
C LYS A 93 10.59 1.03 -5.72
N GLN A 94 11.25 1.33 -4.61
CA GLN A 94 12.68 1.69 -4.64
C GLN A 94 13.54 0.47 -4.94
N LEU A 95 13.18 -0.71 -4.40
CA LEU A 95 13.87 -1.96 -4.72
C LEU A 95 13.82 -2.25 -6.23
N VAL A 96 12.66 -2.13 -6.88
CA VAL A 96 12.56 -2.29 -8.36
C VAL A 96 13.58 -1.40 -9.08
N LYS A 97 13.63 -0.11 -8.76
CA LYS A 97 14.58 0.84 -9.38
C LYS A 97 16.04 0.46 -9.17
N ILE A 98 16.37 0.00 -7.96
CA ILE A 98 17.72 -0.42 -7.59
C ILE A 98 18.11 -1.66 -8.42
N PHE A 99 17.23 -2.66 -8.49
CA PHE A 99 17.49 -3.88 -9.27
C PHE A 99 17.55 -3.62 -10.77
N GLU A 100 16.66 -2.78 -11.33
CA GLU A 100 16.74 -2.32 -12.72
C GLU A 100 18.10 -1.67 -13.04
N SER A 101 18.58 -0.80 -12.14
CA SER A 101 19.88 -0.15 -12.31
C SER A 101 21.05 -1.14 -12.26
N TYR A 102 20.98 -2.16 -11.39
CA TYR A 102 22.01 -3.20 -11.32
C TYR A 102 21.99 -4.11 -12.54
N GLU A 103 20.81 -4.52 -13.00
CA GLU A 103 20.63 -5.36 -14.19
C GLU A 103 21.20 -4.67 -15.44
N ALA A 104 20.91 -3.39 -15.64
CA ALA A 104 21.46 -2.60 -16.73
C ALA A 104 23.00 -2.53 -16.69
N ARG A 105 23.58 -2.41 -15.48
CA ARG A 105 25.03 -2.37 -15.29
C ARG A 105 25.67 -3.73 -15.54
N ILE A 106 25.07 -4.82 -15.06
CA ILE A 106 25.56 -6.19 -15.26
C ILE A 106 25.52 -6.54 -16.76
N SER A 107 24.39 -6.29 -17.42
CA SER A 107 24.22 -6.46 -18.87
C SER A 107 25.25 -5.69 -19.70
N ALA A 108 25.72 -4.53 -19.23
CA ALA A 108 26.76 -3.75 -19.90
C ALA A 108 28.18 -4.31 -19.70
N LEU A 109 28.42 -5.05 -18.61
CA LEU A 109 29.71 -5.67 -18.29
C LEU A 109 29.85 -7.08 -18.88
N GLU A 110 28.75 -7.75 -19.18
CA GLU A 110 28.73 -9.07 -19.84
C GLU A 110 28.90 -9.00 -21.37
N LYS A 111 28.96 -7.79 -21.94
CA LYS A 111 29.28 -7.52 -23.35
C LYS A 111 30.78 -7.32 -23.55
#